data_AF-A0A7V9EC74-F1
#
_entry.id   AF-A0A7V9EC74-F1
#
_cell.length_a   1.000
_cell.length_b   1.000
_cell.length_c   1.000
_cell.angle_alpha   90.00
_cell.angle_beta   90.00
_cell.angle_gamma   90.00
#
_symmetry.space_group_name_H-M   'P 1'
#
loop_
_entity.id
_entity.type
_entity.pdbx_description
1 polymer ?
#
loop_
_entity_poly.entity_id
_entity_poly.type
_entity_poly.pdbx_seq_one_letter_code
_entity_poly.pdbx_strand_id
1 'polypeptide(L)' 'MKLEQSFEVSAQLDRVWAALIDVERVAPCLPGAEITEQGDDRTYRGRLFGRRQS' A
#
# COMPACT_ATOMS: atom_id res chain seq x y z
N MET A 1 9.07 -1.68 12.61
CA MET A 1 7.73 -1.06 12.64
C MET A 1 6.75 -2.09 12.08
N LYS A 2 5.56 -2.27 12.67
CA LYS A 2 4.52 -3.19 12.21
C LYS A 2 3.24 -2.38 11.98
N LEU A 3 2.59 -2.54 10.83
CA LEU A 3 1.33 -1.88 10.49
C LEU A 3 0.25 -2.96 10.35
N GLU A 4 -0.85 -2.80 11.07
CA GLU A 4 -2.00 -3.71 11.03
C GLU A 4 -3.27 -2.86 10.85
N GLN A 5 -4.12 -3.24 9.90
CA GLN A 5 -5.40 -2.58 9.62
C GLN A 5 -6.46 -3.65 9.37
N SER A 6 -7.66 -3.44 9.90
CA SER A 6 -8.81 -4.33 9.66
C SER A 6 -10.04 -3.47 9.38
N PHE A 7 -10.77 -3.83 8.34
CA PHE A 7 -11.99 -3.14 7.93
C PHE A 7 -12.86 -4.12 7.12
N GLU A 8 -14.17 -3.88 7.13
CA GLU A 8 -15.13 -4.66 6.34
C GLU A 8 -15.51 -3.91 5.07
N VAL A 9 -15.72 -4.64 3.98
CA VAL A 9 -16.17 -4.08 2.70
C VAL A 9 -17.29 -4.91 2.10
N SER A 10 -18.28 -4.21 1.54
CA SER A 10 -19.42 -4.83 0.85
C SER A 10 -19.06 -5.15 -0.61
N ALA A 11 -18.07 -6.02 -0.82
CA ALA A 11 -17.61 -6.43 -2.14
C ALA A 11 -17.28 -7.94 -2.20
N GLN A 12 -17.35 -8.52 -3.40
CA GLN A 12 -16.97 -9.92 -3.62
C GLN A 12 -15.47 -10.13 -3.39
N LEU A 13 -15.10 -11.29 -2.85
CA LEU A 13 -13.72 -11.63 -2.47
C LEU A 13 -12.74 -11.45 -3.63
N ASP A 14 -13.07 -11.92 -4.83
CA ASP A 14 -12.18 -11.83 -5.99
C ASP A 14 -11.86 -10.38 -6.37
N ARG A 15 -12.85 -9.49 -6.26
CA ARG A 15 -12.68 -8.06 -6.52
C ARG A 15 -11.79 -7.41 -5.47
N VAL A 16 -11.94 -7.80 -4.20
CA VAL A 16 -11.12 -7.29 -3.10
C VAL A 16 -9.68 -7.77 -3.27
N TRP A 17 -9.49 -9.06 -3.54
CA TRP A 17 -8.16 -9.63 -3.72
C TRP A 17 -7.42 -8.98 -4.90
N ALA A 18 -8.09 -8.83 -6.04
CA ALA A 18 -7.52 -8.15 -7.21
C ALA A 18 -7.09 -6.70 -6.90
N ALA A 19 -7.81 -6.00 -6.04
CA ALA A 19 -7.44 -4.64 -5.61
C ALA A 19 -6.26 -4.63 -4.63
N LEU A 20 -6.15 -5.63 -3.75
CA LEU A 20 -5.09 -5.68 -2.72
C LEU A 20 -3.72 -6.08 -3.27
N ILE A 21 -3.68 -6.85 -4.37
CA ILE A 21 -2.44 -7.25 -5.03
C ILE A 21 -1.93 -6.22 -6.06
N ASP A 22 -2.70 -5.17 -6.31
CA ASP A 22 -2.33 -4.05 -7.17
C ASP A 22 -1.57 -3.00 -6.36
N VAL A 23 -0.23 -3.05 -6.44
CA VAL A 23 0.66 -2.22 -5.62
C VAL A 23 0.48 -0.73 -5.89
N GLU A 24 0.33 -0.32 -7.14
CA GLU A 24 0.14 1.10 -7.50
C GLU A 24 -1.16 1.65 -6.91
N ARG A 25 -2.20 0.82 -6.88
CA ARG A 25 -3.48 1.18 -6.28
C ARG A 25 -3.43 1.27 -4.76
N VAL A 26 -2.70 0.39 -4.07
CA VAL A 26 -2.64 0.38 -2.59
C VAL A 26 -1.56 1.30 -2.01
N ALA A 27 -0.53 1.65 -2.77
CA ALA A 27 0.58 2.47 -2.27
C ALA A 27 0.17 3.81 -1.66
N PRO A 28 -0.81 4.57 -2.20
CA PRO A 28 -1.29 5.81 -1.59
C PRO A 28 -1.92 5.62 -0.19
N CYS A 29 -2.36 4.41 0.15
CA CYS A 29 -2.92 4.11 1.48
C CYS A 29 -1.84 3.96 2.56
N LEU A 30 -0.56 3.87 2.18
CA LEU A 30 0.55 3.80 3.12
C LEU A 30 0.92 5.24 3.57
N PRO A 31 0.72 5.59 4.86
CA PRO A 31 0.86 6.97 5.30
C PRO A 31 2.31 7.45 5.17
N GLY A 32 2.48 8.55 4.44
CA GLY A 32 3.80 9.12 4.15
C GLY A 32 4.62 8.31 3.15
N ALA A 33 4.03 7.36 2.42
CA ALA A 33 4.74 6.62 1.39
C ALA A 33 4.72 7.36 0.03
N GLU A 34 5.86 7.37 -0.65
CA GLU A 34 6.00 7.78 -2.05
C GLU A 34 6.72 6.68 -2.81
N ILE A 35 6.13 6.17 -3.90
CA ILE A 35 6.84 5.25 -4.81
C ILE A 35 7.89 6.06 -5.56
N THR A 36 9.13 5.61 -5.53
CA THR A 36 10.27 6.29 -6.15
C THR A 36 10.77 5.58 -7.40
N GLU A 37 10.57 4.26 -7.49
CA GLU A 37 11.06 3.44 -8.59
C GLU A 37 10.24 2.15 -8.67
N GLN A 38 9.92 1.73 -9.90
CA GLN A 38 9.45 0.37 -10.19
C GLN A 38 10.67 -0.46 -10.58
N GLY A 39 10.92 -1.53 -9.84
CA GLY A 39 11.94 -2.53 -10.17
C GLY A 39 11.37 -3.57 -11.15
N ASP A 40 11.71 -4.85 -10.95
CA ASP A 40 11.10 -5.95 -11.72
C ASP A 40 9.58 -6.03 -11.52
N ASP A 41 8.87 -6.82 -12.35
CA ASP A 41 7.41 -6.95 -12.49
C ASP A 41 6.52 -6.81 -11.24
N ARG A 42 7.02 -7.09 -10.02
CA ARG A 42 6.29 -6.97 -8.75
C ARG A 42 7.07 -6.30 -7.60
N THR A 43 8.18 -5.63 -7.90
CA THR A 43 9.04 -5.00 -6.89
C THR A 43 8.98 -3.48 -7.03
N TYR A 44 8.69 -2.79 -5.93
CA TYR A 44 8.62 -1.32 -5.90
C TYR A 44 9.52 -0.77 -4.80
N ARG A 45 10.27 0.28 -5.11
CA ARG A 45 11.03 1.06 -4.13
C ARG A 45 10.20 2.27 -3.75
N GLY A 46 10.05 2.52 -2.45
CA GLY A 46 9.38 3.70 -1.94
C GLY A 46 10.11 4.32 -0.77
N ARG A 47 9.87 5.61 -0.55
CA ARG A 47 10.29 6.34 0.65
C ARG A 47 9.10 6.47 1.60
N LEU A 48 9.35 6.26 2.88
CA LEU A 48 8.38 6.50 3.96
C LEU A 48 8.82 7.75 4.73
N PHE A 49 8.08 8.83 4.58
CA PHE A 49 8.21 10.04 5.37
C PHE A 49 7.47 9.85 6.69
N GLY A 50 8.18 9.30 7.69
CA GLY A 50 7.69 9.35 9.07
C GLY A 50 7.60 10.81 9.50
N ARG A 51 6.40 11.33 9.77
CA ARG A 51 6.29 12.62 10.45
C ARG A 51 7.05 12.49 11.77
N ARG A 52 8.14 13.22 11.93
CA ARG A 52 8.77 13.44 13.24
C ARG A 52 7.70 14.20 14.04
N GLN A 53 6.95 13.47 14.85
CA GLN A 53 6.04 14.08 15.82
C GLN A 53 6.92 14.88 16.76
N SER A 54 6.92 16.20 16.57
CA SER A 54 7.51 17.16 17.49
C SER A 54 6.56 17.39 18.66
#